data_AF-A0A1X0P3N6-F1
#
_entry.id   AF-A0A1X0P3N6-F1
#
_cell.length_a   1.000
_cell.length_b   1.000
_cell.length_c   1.000
_cell.angle_alpha   90.00
_cell.angle_beta   90.00
_cell.angle_gamma   90.00
#
_symmetry.space_group_name_H-M   'P 1'
#
loop_
_entity.id
_entity.type
_entity.pdbx_description
1 polymer ?
#
loop_
_entity_poly.entity_id
_entity_poly.type
_entity_poly.pdbx_seq_one_letter_code
_entity_poly.pdbx_strand_id
1 'polypeptide(L)'
;MLFFVLFHCFYLGFLGFLRQDFQKVMRFYLVFTTFLLLLLFQCVRSSLAVTEYHHCIHDFITERLSSPEPDIRMSHVSAPRRSEARSSDGGLKLPERSFGDEGWKRIRIGVFTHDLEKQGRYCAKKDDEVVNDFDSKHTCTEEDVLTPEKKNILVNTILKEAVQLHSERLRVQPFKGKLVVPEFSNESICATFAVPKEHHTDGVPGADMVLYVSALPSMYPRSFAWAVSCATLDSKRGRVSNPGRSVVGVMNYAPKYILATAQRVRVAAHEIAHVLGFSVSEMDRLKMIKDVGPLRNKERKSVTVSSSNTLRETRSHYNCNTTEGMELEDQTVPRGHNVARPRPAAGGPGGLRAPGLRGGLLNGPLPPNSPPGFRGNVERRGGILRGPTDTQSLRTPPGTGLRNPPSTNPAGTNAVIHPVQRNSAGAGAAALLAEVEETPNSNEKVVAVEKHMDIGKKNNLFSHWKRRNAKDELMAGVVGAGYYTALTMAFFADM
;
A
#
# COMPACT_ATOMS: atom_id res chain seq x y z
N MET A 1 54.89 -66.59 -7.37
CA MET A 1 54.06 -65.97 -6.30
C MET A 1 54.17 -64.44 -6.23
N LEU A 2 55.34 -63.82 -6.39
CA LEU A 2 55.50 -62.35 -6.27
C LEU A 2 54.69 -61.53 -7.29
N PHE A 3 54.56 -62.01 -8.53
CA PHE A 3 53.83 -61.31 -9.60
C PHE A 3 52.30 -61.24 -9.37
N PHE A 4 51.70 -62.28 -8.77
CA PHE A 4 50.27 -62.30 -8.49
C PHE A 4 49.90 -61.34 -7.35
N VAL A 5 50.76 -61.20 -6.34
CA VAL A 5 50.53 -60.27 -5.20
C VAL A 5 50.62 -58.81 -5.66
N LEU A 6 51.60 -58.47 -6.51
CA LEU A 6 51.74 -57.12 -7.05
C LEU A 6 50.57 -56.72 -7.96
N PHE A 7 50.08 -57.66 -8.80
CA PHE A 7 48.93 -57.39 -9.67
C PHE A 7 47.62 -57.22 -8.88
N HIS A 8 47.43 -57.99 -7.80
CA HIS A 8 46.26 -57.84 -6.92
C HIS A 8 46.29 -56.53 -6.12
N CYS A 9 47.47 -56.12 -5.62
CA CYS A 9 47.63 -54.81 -4.96
C CYS A 9 47.40 -53.64 -5.93
N PHE A 10 47.87 -53.73 -7.18
CA PHE A 10 47.62 -52.70 -8.19
C PHE A 10 46.14 -52.63 -8.60
N TYR A 11 45.47 -53.77 -8.78
CA TYR A 11 44.07 -53.82 -9.16
C TYR A 11 43.14 -53.30 -8.05
N LEU A 12 43.40 -53.66 -6.79
CA LEU A 12 42.66 -53.15 -5.63
C LEU A 12 42.93 -51.65 -5.38
N GLY A 13 44.17 -51.20 -5.59
CA GLY A 13 44.54 -49.78 -5.54
C GLY A 13 43.86 -48.96 -6.65
N PHE A 14 43.79 -49.49 -7.87
CA PHE A 14 43.13 -48.85 -9.01
C PHE A 14 41.61 -48.78 -8.84
N LEU A 15 40.97 -49.85 -8.32
CA LEU A 15 39.56 -49.84 -7.94
C LEU A 15 39.25 -48.87 -6.79
N GLY A 16 40.16 -48.75 -5.82
CA GLY A 16 40.07 -47.76 -4.73
C GLY A 16 40.17 -46.32 -5.22
N PHE A 17 41.07 -46.05 -6.17
CA PHE A 17 41.26 -44.75 -6.82
C PHE A 17 40.02 -44.35 -7.65
N LEU A 18 39.52 -45.26 -8.49
CA LEU A 18 38.27 -45.07 -9.24
C LEU A 18 37.06 -44.84 -8.32
N ARG A 19 37.00 -45.53 -7.16
CA ARG A 19 35.92 -45.35 -6.17
C ARG A 19 36.01 -44.00 -5.45
N GLN A 20 37.21 -43.52 -5.12
CA GLN A 20 37.41 -42.19 -4.52
C GLN A 20 37.01 -41.07 -5.48
N ASP A 21 37.39 -41.16 -6.75
CA ASP A 21 37.03 -40.17 -7.75
C ASP A 21 35.53 -40.23 -8.09
N PHE A 22 34.94 -41.43 -8.16
CA PHE A 22 33.50 -41.58 -8.33
C PHE A 22 32.71 -41.00 -7.15
N GLN A 23 33.18 -41.17 -5.91
CA GLN A 23 32.53 -40.54 -4.75
C GLN A 23 32.68 -39.01 -4.73
N LYS A 24 33.82 -38.47 -5.16
CA LYS A 24 33.99 -37.01 -5.29
C LYS A 24 33.08 -36.44 -6.38
N VAL A 25 32.99 -37.12 -7.53
CA VAL A 25 32.09 -36.74 -8.63
C VAL A 25 30.64 -36.80 -8.17
N MET A 26 30.21 -37.88 -7.51
CA MET A 26 28.85 -37.99 -6.97
C MET A 26 28.52 -36.92 -5.92
N ARG A 27 29.47 -36.57 -5.03
CA ARG A 27 29.29 -35.47 -4.07
C ARG A 27 29.19 -34.12 -4.78
N PHE A 28 30.01 -33.87 -5.81
CA PHE A 28 29.93 -32.67 -6.62
C PHE A 28 28.58 -32.55 -7.34
N TYR A 29 28.11 -33.63 -7.97
CA TYR A 29 26.79 -33.67 -8.59
C TYR A 29 25.66 -33.45 -7.57
N LEU A 30 25.74 -34.04 -6.38
CA LEU A 30 24.74 -33.82 -5.32
C LEU A 30 24.71 -32.36 -4.83
N VAL A 31 25.88 -31.74 -4.60
CA VAL A 31 25.97 -30.33 -4.21
C VAL A 31 25.51 -29.41 -5.33
N PHE A 32 25.88 -29.70 -6.58
CA PHE A 32 25.47 -28.91 -7.74
C PHE A 32 23.97 -29.01 -8.00
N THR A 33 23.39 -30.22 -7.93
CA THR A 33 21.94 -30.43 -8.10
C THR A 33 21.14 -29.81 -6.96
N THR A 34 21.59 -29.92 -5.71
CA THR A 34 20.93 -29.22 -4.58
C THR A 34 21.01 -27.70 -4.75
N PHE A 35 22.15 -27.15 -5.17
CA PHE A 35 22.29 -25.73 -5.48
C PHE A 35 21.37 -25.29 -6.62
N LEU A 36 21.30 -26.07 -7.71
CA LEU A 36 20.41 -25.79 -8.84
C LEU A 36 18.93 -25.86 -8.43
N LEU A 37 18.55 -26.83 -7.60
CA LEU A 37 17.19 -26.95 -7.07
C LEU A 37 16.85 -25.78 -6.14
N LEU A 38 17.79 -25.32 -5.31
CA LEU A 38 17.60 -24.13 -4.48
C LEU A 38 17.47 -22.86 -5.32
N LEU A 39 18.28 -22.71 -6.39
CA LEU A 39 18.14 -21.61 -7.35
C LEU A 39 16.80 -21.67 -8.08
N LEU A 40 16.37 -22.85 -8.54
CA LEU A 40 15.06 -23.02 -9.17
C LEU A 40 13.93 -22.72 -8.20
N PHE A 41 14.02 -23.16 -6.95
CA PHE A 41 13.05 -22.83 -5.91
C PHE A 41 13.03 -21.33 -5.62
N GLN A 42 14.18 -20.67 -5.57
CA GLN A 42 14.28 -19.22 -5.37
C GLN A 42 13.74 -18.44 -6.59
N CYS A 43 14.01 -18.90 -7.80
CA CYS A 43 13.46 -18.37 -9.04
C CYS A 43 11.94 -18.55 -9.06
N VAL A 44 11.41 -19.72 -8.70
CA VAL A 44 9.96 -19.98 -8.63
C VAL A 44 9.31 -19.12 -7.56
N ARG A 45 9.90 -18.98 -6.37
CA ARG A 45 9.43 -18.04 -5.33
C ARG A 45 9.42 -16.59 -5.81
N SER A 46 10.37 -16.20 -6.65
CA SER A 46 10.46 -14.85 -7.22
C SER A 46 9.57 -14.67 -8.46
N SER A 47 9.18 -15.76 -9.12
CA SER A 47 8.38 -15.79 -10.36
C SER A 47 6.93 -16.17 -10.12
N LEU A 48 6.52 -16.43 -8.88
CA LEU A 48 5.11 -16.42 -8.49
C LEU A 48 4.63 -14.98 -8.69
N ALA A 49 4.16 -14.70 -9.91
CA ALA A 49 3.46 -13.49 -10.24
C ALA A 49 2.41 -13.26 -9.15
N VAL A 50 2.31 -12.01 -8.67
CA VAL A 50 1.25 -11.60 -7.77
C VAL A 50 -0.09 -11.91 -8.45
N THR A 51 -0.72 -13.03 -8.06
CA THR A 51 -1.97 -13.52 -8.67
C THR A 51 -3.18 -12.83 -8.07
N GLU A 52 -3.06 -12.35 -6.84
CA GLU A 52 -4.09 -11.61 -6.13
C GLU A 52 -3.73 -10.13 -6.08
N TYR A 53 -4.70 -9.26 -6.37
CA TYR A 53 -4.52 -7.82 -6.31
C TYR A 53 -5.41 -7.25 -5.22
N HIS A 54 -4.88 -6.32 -4.44
CA HIS A 54 -5.71 -5.54 -3.54
C HIS A 54 -6.42 -4.45 -4.35
N HIS A 55 -7.74 -4.42 -4.31
CA HIS A 55 -8.54 -3.32 -4.82
C HIS A 55 -8.82 -2.37 -3.65
N CYS A 56 -8.14 -1.23 -3.63
CA CYS A 56 -8.37 -0.25 -2.58
C CYS A 56 -9.78 0.33 -2.70
N ILE A 57 -10.43 0.50 -1.56
CA ILE A 57 -11.78 1.06 -1.44
C ILE A 57 -11.79 2.35 -0.62
N HIS A 58 -10.64 2.98 -0.38
CA HIS A 58 -10.50 4.21 0.41
C HIS A 58 -11.56 5.26 0.04
N ASP A 59 -11.65 5.65 -1.24
CA ASP A 59 -12.58 6.68 -1.69
C ASP A 59 -14.05 6.29 -1.45
N PHE A 60 -14.36 5.00 -1.54
CA PHE A 60 -15.71 4.49 -1.28
C PHE A 60 -16.06 4.50 0.22
N ILE A 61 -15.11 4.14 1.08
CA ILE A 61 -15.30 4.26 2.54
C ILE A 61 -15.50 5.72 2.88
N THR A 62 -14.62 6.60 2.41
CA THR A 62 -14.67 8.04 2.63
C THR A 62 -15.97 8.69 2.16
N GLU A 63 -16.51 8.33 0.98
CA GLU A 63 -17.80 8.85 0.48
C GLU A 63 -18.95 8.50 1.42
N ARG A 64 -18.91 7.33 2.06
CA ARG A 64 -19.94 6.91 3.02
C ARG A 64 -19.89 7.70 4.34
N LEU A 65 -18.78 8.39 4.62
CA LEU A 65 -18.56 9.20 5.83
C LEU A 65 -18.88 10.69 5.64
N SER A 66 -19.09 11.14 4.40
CA SER A 66 -19.35 12.56 4.13
C SER A 66 -20.80 12.90 4.47
N SER A 67 -21.03 13.81 5.43
CA SER A 67 -22.36 14.40 5.67
C SER A 67 -22.81 15.21 4.45
N PRO A 68 -24.12 15.26 4.14
CA PRO A 68 -24.63 16.01 2.99
C PRO A 68 -24.64 17.52 3.30
N GLU A 69 -23.54 18.23 3.07
CA GLU A 69 -23.50 19.70 2.98
C GLU A 69 -23.35 20.18 1.52
N PRO A 70 -23.75 21.43 1.20
CA PRO A 70 -23.93 21.87 -0.18
C PRO A 70 -22.60 22.13 -0.90
N ASP A 71 -22.63 21.81 -2.20
CA ASP A 71 -21.56 21.91 -3.21
C ASP A 71 -20.75 23.23 -3.14
N ILE A 72 -19.61 23.23 -2.43
CA ILE A 72 -18.66 24.35 -2.44
C ILE A 72 -17.84 24.27 -3.74
N ARG A 73 -18.02 25.25 -4.62
CA ARG A 73 -17.21 25.39 -5.85
C ARG A 73 -15.73 25.58 -5.49
N MET A 74 -14.93 24.56 -5.77
CA MET A 74 -13.45 24.61 -5.91
C MET A 74 -12.96 25.99 -6.39
N SER A 75 -11.97 26.55 -5.68
CA SER A 75 -11.36 27.83 -6.03
C SER A 75 -10.42 27.64 -7.22
N HIS A 76 -10.92 27.96 -8.41
CA HIS A 76 -10.17 27.87 -9.65
C HIS A 76 -8.98 28.86 -9.63
N VAL A 77 -7.75 28.34 -9.64
CA VAL A 77 -6.62 29.12 -10.16
C VAL A 77 -6.64 28.96 -11.67
N SER A 78 -7.30 29.90 -12.36
CA SER A 78 -7.09 30.09 -13.78
C SER A 78 -5.66 30.60 -13.97
N ALA A 79 -4.77 29.77 -14.52
CA ALA A 79 -3.44 30.24 -14.91
C ALA A 79 -3.57 31.36 -15.95
N PRO A 80 -2.85 32.49 -15.81
CA PRO A 80 -2.69 33.42 -16.92
C PRO A 80 -1.95 32.69 -18.04
N ARG A 81 -2.45 32.77 -19.27
CA ARG A 81 -1.67 32.41 -20.46
C ARG A 81 -0.43 33.31 -20.48
N ARG A 82 0.73 32.79 -20.12
CA ARG A 82 2.00 33.42 -20.45
C ARG A 82 2.69 32.58 -21.51
N SER A 83 2.57 33.06 -22.75
CA SER A 83 3.38 32.64 -23.88
C SER A 83 4.79 33.17 -23.68
N GLU A 84 5.70 32.34 -23.18
CA GLU A 84 7.13 32.54 -23.41
C GLU A 84 7.73 31.21 -23.86
N ALA A 85 7.82 31.08 -25.18
CA ALA A 85 8.77 30.20 -25.80
C ALA A 85 10.17 30.68 -25.42
N ARG A 86 10.92 29.87 -24.68
CA ARG A 86 12.37 30.03 -24.60
C ARG A 86 13.03 28.68 -24.80
N SER A 87 13.62 28.56 -25.98
CA SER A 87 14.69 27.63 -26.31
C SER A 87 15.81 27.73 -25.27
N SER A 88 16.20 26.60 -24.71
CA SER A 88 17.54 26.41 -24.16
C SER A 88 17.81 24.91 -24.01
N ASP A 89 18.57 24.41 -24.98
CA ASP A 89 19.56 23.34 -24.80
C ASP A 89 20.38 23.64 -23.54
N GLY A 90 20.34 22.74 -22.56
CA GLY A 90 20.94 22.94 -21.25
C GLY A 90 20.54 21.82 -20.30
N GLY A 91 21.51 21.03 -19.86
CA GLY A 91 21.32 19.90 -18.94
C GLY A 91 20.42 20.27 -17.76
N LEU A 92 19.52 19.33 -17.44
CA LEU A 92 18.46 19.44 -16.45
C LEU A 92 19.03 19.84 -15.07
N LYS A 93 19.07 21.14 -14.77
CA LYS A 93 19.33 21.61 -13.40
C LYS A 93 18.02 21.46 -12.63
N LEU A 94 17.79 20.26 -12.13
CA LEU A 94 16.69 19.96 -11.22
C LEU A 94 16.74 20.96 -10.05
N PRO A 95 15.60 21.55 -9.62
CA PRO A 95 15.58 22.38 -8.43
C PRO A 95 16.17 21.60 -7.26
N GLU A 96 17.09 22.24 -6.55
CA GLU A 96 17.81 21.67 -5.42
C GLU A 96 16.81 21.25 -4.32
N ARG A 97 17.02 20.08 -3.72
CA ARG A 97 16.19 19.63 -2.60
C ARG A 97 16.44 20.59 -1.43
N SER A 98 15.49 21.46 -1.12
CA SER A 98 15.56 22.31 0.07
C SER A 98 15.28 21.45 1.31
N PHE A 99 16.31 20.81 1.84
CA PHE A 99 16.23 20.20 3.16
C PHE A 99 16.37 21.31 4.20
N GLY A 100 15.24 21.80 4.72
CA GLY A 100 15.28 22.50 6.00
C GLY A 100 15.59 21.46 7.06
N ASP A 101 16.86 21.22 7.39
CA ASP A 101 17.22 20.21 8.40
C ASP A 101 16.89 20.66 9.84
N GLU A 102 16.58 21.94 10.05
CA GLU A 102 16.17 22.43 11.36
C GLU A 102 14.77 21.91 11.75
N GLY A 103 14.76 20.95 12.68
CA GLY A 103 13.54 20.48 13.37
C GLY A 103 12.79 19.32 12.71
N TRP A 104 13.21 18.82 11.54
CA TRP A 104 12.58 17.68 10.87
C TRP A 104 13.15 16.35 11.37
N LYS A 105 12.32 15.51 11.99
CA LYS A 105 12.67 14.16 12.49
C LYS A 105 11.87 13.09 11.75
N ARG A 106 12.29 11.82 11.85
CA ARG A 106 11.50 10.68 11.33
C ARG A 106 10.11 10.67 11.98
N ILE A 107 9.08 10.37 11.19
CA ILE A 107 7.71 10.26 11.72
C ILE A 107 7.59 9.08 12.70
N ARG A 108 6.96 9.34 13.85
CA ARG A 108 6.65 8.32 14.86
C ARG A 108 5.17 7.95 14.76
N ILE A 109 4.89 6.73 14.30
CA ILE A 109 3.52 6.22 14.12
C ILE A 109 3.21 5.23 15.25
N GLY A 110 2.26 5.59 16.12
CA GLY A 110 1.76 4.71 17.17
C GLY A 110 0.64 3.82 16.65
N VAL A 111 0.82 2.50 16.66
CA VAL A 111 -0.20 1.54 16.19
C VAL A 111 -0.85 0.83 17.38
N PHE A 112 -2.18 0.78 17.39
CA PHE A 112 -2.97 0.18 18.47
C PHE A 112 -3.97 -0.83 17.92
N THR A 113 -4.03 -2.01 18.52
CA THR A 113 -4.75 -3.17 17.98
C THR A 113 -5.79 -3.73 18.97
N HIS A 114 -6.41 -2.84 19.76
CA HIS A 114 -7.36 -3.26 20.82
C HIS A 114 -8.57 -4.02 20.25
N ASP A 115 -9.01 -3.74 19.02
CA ASP A 115 -10.06 -4.51 18.34
C ASP A 115 -9.68 -5.99 18.12
N LEU A 116 -8.39 -6.33 18.07
CA LEU A 116 -7.92 -7.72 17.90
C LEU A 116 -8.04 -8.56 19.19
N GLU A 117 -8.43 -7.94 20.30
CA GLU A 117 -8.66 -8.57 21.60
C GLU A 117 -10.12 -8.42 22.06
N LYS A 118 -10.88 -7.51 21.46
CA LYS A 118 -12.23 -7.18 21.92
C LYS A 118 -13.24 -8.17 21.34
N GLN A 119 -13.91 -8.91 22.23
CA GLN A 119 -14.95 -9.86 21.84
C GLN A 119 -16.02 -9.17 20.97
N GLY A 120 -16.43 -9.83 19.89
CA GLY A 120 -17.40 -9.29 18.92
C GLY A 120 -16.83 -8.31 17.89
N ARG A 121 -15.52 -8.02 17.93
CA ARG A 121 -14.82 -7.14 16.96
C ARG A 121 -13.85 -7.89 16.04
N TYR A 122 -13.84 -9.21 16.12
CA TYR A 122 -13.15 -10.11 15.20
C TYR A 122 -13.87 -11.47 15.21
N CYS A 123 -13.68 -12.28 14.17
CA CYS A 123 -14.17 -13.65 14.12
C CYS A 123 -13.25 -14.56 14.94
N ALA A 124 -13.75 -15.10 16.06
CA ALA A 124 -12.97 -15.99 16.92
C ALA A 124 -13.03 -17.45 16.44
N LYS A 125 -14.14 -17.85 15.82
CA LYS A 125 -14.36 -19.14 15.17
C LYS A 125 -15.29 -19.01 13.97
N LYS A 126 -15.38 -20.08 13.19
CA LYS A 126 -16.35 -20.22 12.10
C LYS A 126 -17.78 -20.11 12.65
N ASP A 127 -18.67 -19.52 11.86
CA ASP A 127 -20.08 -19.33 12.15
C ASP A 127 -20.37 -18.34 13.31
N ASP A 128 -19.34 -17.64 13.82
CA ASP A 128 -19.55 -16.45 14.65
C ASP A 128 -20.27 -15.36 13.85
N GLU A 129 -21.10 -14.57 14.54
CA GLU A 129 -21.74 -13.39 13.98
C GLU A 129 -20.99 -12.14 14.42
N VAL A 130 -20.48 -11.39 13.46
CA VAL A 130 -19.84 -10.08 13.71
C VAL A 130 -20.60 -8.98 12.98
N VAL A 131 -20.62 -7.79 13.59
CA VAL A 131 -21.11 -6.58 12.93
C VAL A 131 -19.89 -5.86 12.38
N ASN A 132 -19.85 -5.66 11.07
CA ASN A 132 -18.76 -4.92 10.45
C ASN A 132 -18.86 -3.42 10.76
N ASP A 133 -17.86 -2.63 10.35
CA ASP A 133 -17.82 -1.18 10.59
C ASP A 133 -18.90 -0.37 9.84
N PHE A 134 -19.84 -1.05 9.18
CA PHE A 134 -20.96 -0.46 8.43
C PHE A 134 -22.33 -0.96 8.89
N ASP A 135 -22.41 -1.47 10.13
CA ASP A 135 -23.60 -2.04 10.77
C ASP A 135 -24.24 -3.21 10.01
N SER A 136 -23.47 -3.89 9.16
CA SER A 136 -23.93 -5.09 8.46
C SER A 136 -23.43 -6.33 9.21
N LYS A 137 -24.38 -7.23 9.48
CA LYS A 137 -24.07 -8.55 10.03
C LYS A 137 -23.33 -9.40 8.99
N HIS A 138 -22.36 -10.17 9.46
CA HIS A 138 -21.61 -11.13 8.67
C HIS A 138 -21.39 -12.41 9.47
N THR A 139 -21.73 -13.54 8.86
CA THR A 139 -21.44 -14.87 9.38
C THR A 139 -20.02 -15.26 8.99
N CYS A 140 -19.16 -15.46 9.98
CA CYS A 140 -17.74 -15.72 9.78
C CYS A 140 -17.48 -17.06 9.07
N THR A 141 -16.67 -17.04 8.02
CA THR A 141 -16.12 -18.25 7.39
C THR A 141 -14.82 -18.70 8.08
N GLU A 142 -14.27 -19.85 7.70
CA GLU A 142 -12.97 -20.32 8.21
C GLU A 142 -11.82 -19.36 7.87
N GLU A 143 -11.88 -18.74 6.68
CA GLU A 143 -10.89 -17.76 6.24
C GLU A 143 -10.98 -16.44 7.03
N ASP A 144 -12.14 -16.14 7.59
CA ASP A 144 -12.41 -14.93 8.37
C ASP A 144 -11.90 -15.04 9.82
N VAL A 145 -11.63 -16.24 10.31
CA VAL A 145 -11.15 -16.46 11.68
C VAL A 145 -9.78 -15.80 11.87
N LEU A 146 -9.66 -14.93 12.86
CA LEU A 146 -8.40 -14.33 13.30
C LEU A 146 -7.68 -15.29 14.24
N THR A 147 -6.95 -16.24 13.66
CA THR A 147 -6.15 -17.19 14.45
C THR A 147 -4.98 -16.46 15.16
N PRO A 148 -4.41 -17.04 16.22
CA PRO A 148 -3.21 -16.51 16.86
C PRO A 148 -2.04 -16.30 15.89
N GLU A 149 -1.89 -17.18 14.90
CA GLU A 149 -0.89 -17.05 13.84
C GLU A 149 -1.14 -15.84 12.94
N LYS A 150 -2.36 -15.66 12.43
CA LYS A 150 -2.72 -14.48 11.63
C LYS A 150 -2.52 -13.20 12.42
N LYS A 151 -2.93 -13.18 13.68
CA LYS A 151 -2.72 -12.02 14.56
C LYS A 151 -1.24 -11.70 14.73
N ASN A 152 -0.39 -12.71 14.96
CA ASN A 152 1.05 -12.51 15.04
C ASN A 152 1.63 -11.97 13.73
N ILE A 153 1.23 -12.51 12.58
CA ILE A 153 1.67 -12.03 11.26
C ILE A 153 1.22 -10.58 11.03
N LEU A 154 -0.04 -10.24 11.36
CA LEU A 154 -0.56 -8.89 11.19
C LEU A 154 0.24 -7.88 12.03
N VAL A 155 0.40 -8.15 13.32
CA VAL A 155 1.04 -7.20 14.25
C VAL A 155 2.55 -7.14 14.04
N ASN A 156 3.23 -8.29 14.09
CA ASN A 156 4.68 -8.34 14.18
C ASN A 156 5.41 -8.36 12.84
N THR A 157 4.68 -8.51 11.73
CA THR A 157 5.25 -8.50 10.37
C THR A 157 4.60 -7.40 9.52
N ILE A 158 3.30 -7.52 9.22
CA ILE A 158 2.62 -6.62 8.26
C ILE A 158 2.65 -5.16 8.75
N LEU A 159 2.11 -4.89 9.93
CA LEU A 159 2.01 -3.53 10.47
C LEU A 159 3.38 -2.95 10.80
N LYS A 160 4.26 -3.77 11.40
CA LYS A 160 5.64 -3.38 11.72
C LYS A 160 6.41 -2.88 10.50
N GLU A 161 6.48 -3.70 9.46
CA GLU A 161 7.23 -3.36 8.25
C GLU A 161 6.55 -2.23 7.47
N ALA A 162 5.22 -2.15 7.47
CA ALA A 162 4.49 -1.05 6.83
C ALA A 162 4.76 0.31 7.49
N VAL A 163 4.80 0.34 8.83
CA VAL A 163 5.21 1.54 9.59
C VAL A 163 6.66 1.89 9.29
N GLN A 164 7.55 0.89 9.26
CA GLN A 164 8.98 1.09 8.95
C GLN A 164 9.18 1.69 7.56
N LEU A 165 8.43 1.23 6.55
CA LEU A 165 8.49 1.79 5.19
C LEU A 165 8.24 3.30 5.18
N HIS A 166 7.27 3.78 5.97
CA HIS A 166 6.96 5.20 6.10
C HIS A 166 7.94 5.95 6.99
N SER A 167 8.29 5.43 8.16
CA SER A 167 9.16 6.12 9.12
C SER A 167 10.60 6.32 8.64
N GLU A 168 11.10 5.43 7.79
CA GLU A 168 12.42 5.57 7.15
C GLU A 168 12.47 6.65 6.06
N ARG A 169 11.33 6.97 5.46
CA ARG A 169 11.25 7.84 4.26
C ARG A 169 10.65 9.20 4.56
N LEU A 170 9.72 9.25 5.50
CA LEU A 170 8.98 10.46 5.83
C LEU A 170 9.57 11.13 7.06
N ARG A 171 9.86 12.42 6.91
CA ARG A 171 10.21 13.30 8.01
C ARG A 171 9.07 14.25 8.27
N VAL A 172 8.94 14.66 9.52
CA VAL A 172 7.93 15.60 9.97
C VAL A 172 8.54 16.54 11.00
N GLN A 173 7.95 17.71 11.18
CA GLN A 173 8.20 18.54 12.35
C GLN A 173 7.38 17.96 13.51
N PRO A 174 8.00 17.39 14.55
CA PRO A 174 7.28 16.82 15.68
C PRO A 174 6.64 17.94 16.50
N PHE A 175 5.39 17.75 16.92
CA PHE A 175 4.81 18.62 17.94
C PHE A 175 5.30 18.20 19.34
N LYS A 176 5.25 19.15 20.29
CA LYS A 176 5.57 18.90 21.70
C LYS A 176 4.32 18.45 22.44
N GLY A 177 4.46 17.47 23.32
CA GLY A 177 3.36 16.95 24.14
C GLY A 177 2.75 15.64 23.66
N LYS A 178 1.68 15.23 24.34
CA LYS A 178 0.94 13.99 24.10
C LYS A 178 -0.21 14.25 23.12
N LEU A 179 -0.40 13.37 22.14
CA LEU A 179 -1.48 13.46 21.16
C LEU A 179 -2.80 12.98 21.77
N VAL A 180 -3.72 13.90 22.03
CA VAL A 180 -5.06 13.60 22.53
C VAL A 180 -6.00 13.36 21.35
N VAL A 181 -6.66 12.21 21.36
CA VAL A 181 -7.58 11.75 20.33
C VAL A 181 -8.98 12.28 20.66
N PRO A 182 -9.69 12.93 19.73
CA PRO A 182 -11.03 13.45 20.02
C PRO A 182 -12.01 12.30 20.26
N GLU A 183 -13.06 12.59 21.02
CA GLU A 183 -14.26 11.75 21.00
C GLU A 183 -14.89 11.88 19.61
N PHE A 184 -15.06 10.76 18.91
CA PHE A 184 -15.63 10.75 17.58
C PHE A 184 -17.15 10.78 17.62
N SER A 185 -17.74 11.46 16.66
CA SER A 185 -19.20 11.51 16.49
C SER A 185 -19.75 10.09 16.25
N ASN A 186 -20.88 9.73 16.87
CA ASN A 186 -21.46 8.38 16.73
C ASN A 186 -21.79 7.96 15.28
N GLU A 187 -21.95 8.93 14.39
CA GLU A 187 -22.21 8.71 12.95
C GLU A 187 -20.92 8.40 12.16
N SER A 188 -19.75 8.61 12.78
CA SER A 188 -18.43 8.42 12.18
C SER A 188 -17.97 6.97 12.33
N ILE A 189 -17.42 6.39 11.26
CA ILE A 189 -16.77 5.07 11.33
C ILE A 189 -15.60 5.05 12.30
N CYS A 190 -14.99 6.21 12.56
CA CYS A 190 -13.89 6.33 13.51
C CYS A 190 -14.35 5.97 14.93
N ALA A 191 -15.63 6.18 15.25
CA ALA A 191 -16.22 5.81 16.55
C ALA A 191 -16.44 4.30 16.72
N THR A 192 -16.36 3.49 15.65
CA THR A 192 -16.53 2.02 15.76
C THR A 192 -15.28 1.34 16.32
N PHE A 193 -14.12 1.98 16.21
CA PHE A 193 -12.83 1.45 16.64
C PHE A 193 -12.65 1.59 18.15
N ALA A 194 -12.01 0.59 18.75
CA ALA A 194 -11.67 0.61 20.16
C ALA A 194 -10.48 1.55 20.41
N VAL A 195 -10.80 2.76 20.86
CA VAL A 195 -9.83 3.73 21.37
C VAL A 195 -9.80 3.64 22.91
N PRO A 196 -8.62 3.42 23.54
CA PRO A 196 -8.48 3.45 24.99
C PRO A 196 -8.90 4.80 25.56
N LYS A 197 -9.56 4.79 26.73
CA LYS A 197 -10.04 6.02 27.39
C LYS A 197 -8.90 7.01 27.66
N GLU A 198 -7.72 6.49 27.97
CA GLU A 198 -6.51 7.24 28.26
C GLU A 198 -6.04 8.05 27.03
N HIS A 199 -6.35 7.59 25.81
CA HIS A 199 -5.98 8.32 24.59
C HIS A 199 -6.89 9.55 24.36
N HIS A 200 -8.12 9.51 24.87
CA HIS A 200 -9.05 10.65 24.86
C HIS A 200 -8.78 11.66 25.98
N THR A 201 -8.20 11.20 27.10
CA THR A 201 -7.95 12.06 28.27
C THR A 201 -6.49 12.51 28.36
N ASP A 202 -5.56 11.57 28.54
CA ASP A 202 -4.14 11.82 28.78
C ASP A 202 -3.35 12.04 27.50
N GLY A 203 -3.78 11.38 26.43
CA GLY A 203 -3.15 11.41 25.11
C GLY A 203 -1.97 10.46 25.00
N VAL A 204 -1.60 10.16 23.76
CA VAL A 204 -0.53 9.23 23.41
C VAL A 204 0.82 9.97 23.42
N PRO A 205 1.78 9.56 24.27
CA PRO A 205 3.09 10.19 24.30
C PRO A 205 3.95 9.76 23.11
N GLY A 206 4.77 10.69 22.59
CA GLY A 206 5.84 10.37 21.64
C GLY A 206 5.38 9.91 20.25
N ALA A 207 4.09 10.07 19.92
CA ALA A 207 3.56 9.76 18.59
C ALA A 207 3.27 11.06 17.83
N ASP A 208 3.64 11.09 16.54
CA ASP A 208 3.26 12.17 15.62
C ASP A 208 1.98 11.85 14.84
N MET A 209 1.59 10.58 14.83
CA MET A 209 0.36 10.06 14.25
C MET A 209 0.01 8.73 14.96
N VAL A 210 -1.27 8.46 15.15
CA VAL A 210 -1.75 7.19 15.71
C VAL A 210 -2.71 6.49 14.76
N LEU A 211 -2.62 5.16 14.72
CA LEU A 211 -3.41 4.28 13.88
C LEU A 211 -4.08 3.20 14.72
N TYR A 212 -5.41 3.12 14.67
CA TYR A 212 -6.17 2.05 15.29
C TYR A 212 -6.51 0.97 14.25
N VAL A 213 -6.26 -0.29 14.59
CA VAL A 213 -6.37 -1.40 13.65
C VAL A 213 -7.38 -2.42 14.12
N SER A 214 -8.33 -2.76 13.23
CA SER A 214 -9.26 -3.87 13.35
C SER A 214 -8.96 -4.97 12.32
N ALA A 215 -9.57 -6.14 12.51
CA ALA A 215 -9.46 -7.26 11.58
C ALA A 215 -10.81 -7.95 11.37
N LEU A 216 -11.79 -7.17 10.93
CA LEU A 216 -13.10 -7.62 10.51
C LEU A 216 -13.06 -8.12 9.04
N PRO A 217 -13.93 -9.09 8.69
CA PRO A 217 -14.06 -9.58 7.33
C PRO A 217 -14.35 -8.47 6.32
N SER A 218 -13.73 -8.56 5.15
CA SER A 218 -14.00 -7.62 4.05
C SER A 218 -15.25 -8.04 3.29
N MET A 219 -16.22 -7.13 3.18
CA MET A 219 -17.44 -7.34 2.38
C MET A 219 -17.22 -7.09 0.89
N TYR A 220 -16.04 -6.60 0.52
CA TYR A 220 -15.71 -6.20 -0.84
C TYR A 220 -14.70 -7.17 -1.43
N PRO A 221 -15.06 -7.89 -2.51
CA PRO A 221 -14.15 -8.85 -3.15
C PRO A 221 -12.83 -8.18 -3.52
N ARG A 222 -11.71 -8.81 -3.16
CA ARG A 222 -10.33 -8.33 -3.42
C ARG A 222 -9.93 -7.07 -2.65
N SER A 223 -10.73 -6.59 -1.70
CA SER A 223 -10.28 -5.57 -0.75
C SER A 223 -9.66 -6.25 0.47
N PHE A 224 -8.33 -6.17 0.58
CA PHE A 224 -7.57 -6.80 1.65
C PHE A 224 -7.59 -5.97 2.93
N ALA A 225 -7.52 -4.65 2.76
CA ALA A 225 -7.58 -3.68 3.82
C ALA A 225 -8.27 -2.41 3.31
N TRP A 226 -8.60 -1.52 4.23
CA TRP A 226 -8.98 -0.15 3.93
C TRP A 226 -8.58 0.72 5.12
N ALA A 227 -8.29 1.99 4.88
CA ALA A 227 -8.03 2.95 5.94
C ALA A 227 -8.54 4.36 5.60
N VAL A 228 -8.82 5.13 6.64
CA VAL A 228 -9.26 6.53 6.53
C VAL A 228 -8.60 7.40 7.61
N SER A 229 -8.43 8.67 7.29
CA SER A 229 -8.05 9.70 8.27
C SER A 229 -9.28 10.10 9.10
N CYS A 230 -9.10 10.17 10.41
CA CYS A 230 -10.15 10.45 11.38
C CYS A 230 -9.99 11.80 12.08
N ALA A 231 -8.76 12.27 12.29
CA ALA A 231 -8.53 13.57 12.93
C ALA A 231 -7.26 14.27 12.43
N THR A 232 -7.29 15.60 12.48
CA THR A 232 -6.20 16.48 12.06
C THR A 232 -5.77 17.41 13.19
N LEU A 233 -4.60 18.03 13.04
CA LEU A 233 -4.15 19.09 13.94
C LEU A 233 -4.99 20.36 13.73
N ASP A 234 -5.52 20.91 14.82
CA ASP A 234 -6.35 22.12 14.81
C ASP A 234 -5.58 23.33 14.27
N SER A 235 -6.18 24.04 13.29
CA SER A 235 -5.66 25.30 12.76
C SER A 235 -5.80 26.47 13.73
N LYS A 236 -6.67 26.39 14.75
CA LYS A 236 -7.10 27.54 15.57
C LYS A 236 -6.48 27.60 16.97
N ARG A 237 -5.88 26.53 17.47
CA ARG A 237 -5.17 26.51 18.78
C ARG A 237 -3.65 26.56 18.57
N GLY A 238 -3.08 27.74 18.83
CA GLY A 238 -1.70 28.09 18.50
C GLY A 238 -0.59 27.17 19.03
N ARG A 239 0.54 27.19 18.30
CA ARG A 239 1.79 26.40 18.41
C ARG A 239 1.75 24.95 17.88
N VAL A 240 0.99 24.71 16.82
CA VAL A 240 1.18 23.48 16.02
C VAL A 240 1.80 23.85 14.67
N SER A 241 2.94 23.25 14.34
CA SER A 241 3.51 23.29 13.00
C SER A 241 2.65 22.46 12.05
N ASN A 242 2.29 23.03 10.90
CA ASN A 242 1.49 22.41 9.84
C ASN A 242 0.03 22.05 10.23
N PRO A 243 -0.84 23.07 10.43
CA PRO A 243 -2.25 22.85 10.73
C PRO A 243 -2.98 22.10 9.60
N GLY A 244 -3.93 21.23 9.96
CA GLY A 244 -4.62 20.34 9.02
C GLY A 244 -3.88 19.03 8.73
N ARG A 245 -2.68 18.83 9.27
CA ARG A 245 -1.97 17.54 9.17
C ARG A 245 -2.79 16.41 9.81
N SER A 246 -2.96 15.31 9.08
CA SER A 246 -3.61 14.10 9.60
C SER A 246 -2.76 13.43 10.68
N VAL A 247 -3.36 13.15 11.84
CA VAL A 247 -2.67 12.63 13.02
C VAL A 247 -3.40 11.45 13.69
N VAL A 248 -4.66 11.21 13.34
CA VAL A 248 -5.38 10.01 13.78
C VAL A 248 -6.02 9.35 12.56
N GLY A 249 -5.91 8.04 12.46
CA GLY A 249 -6.75 7.27 11.55
C GLY A 249 -6.98 5.85 11.99
N VAL A 250 -7.75 5.16 11.18
CA VAL A 250 -8.19 3.79 11.43
C VAL A 250 -7.93 2.93 10.20
N MET A 251 -7.68 1.66 10.41
CA MET A 251 -7.48 0.66 9.37
C MET A 251 -8.19 -0.63 9.74
N ASN A 252 -8.89 -1.23 8.79
CA ASN A 252 -9.30 -2.62 8.91
C ASN A 252 -8.45 -3.47 7.97
N TYR A 253 -7.88 -4.58 8.46
CA TYR A 253 -7.13 -5.54 7.66
C TYR A 253 -7.82 -6.91 7.73
N ALA A 254 -8.44 -7.36 6.64
CA ALA A 254 -9.30 -8.52 6.67
C ALA A 254 -8.53 -9.84 6.87
N PRO A 255 -8.95 -10.70 7.83
CA PRO A 255 -8.21 -11.91 8.21
C PRO A 255 -7.91 -12.89 7.07
N LYS A 256 -8.81 -13.00 6.09
CA LYS A 256 -8.64 -13.84 4.90
C LYS A 256 -7.36 -13.52 4.11
N TYR A 257 -6.86 -12.30 4.20
CA TYR A 257 -5.72 -11.81 3.41
C TYR A 257 -4.43 -11.64 4.22
N ILE A 258 -4.43 -12.11 5.48
CA ILE A 258 -3.24 -12.04 6.35
C ILE A 258 -2.29 -13.18 5.98
N LEU A 259 -1.19 -12.82 5.32
CA LEU A 259 -0.08 -13.70 4.97
C LEU A 259 1.24 -12.94 5.12
N ALA A 260 2.30 -13.63 5.54
CA ALA A 260 3.63 -13.02 5.70
C ALA A 260 4.33 -12.83 4.35
N THR A 261 3.86 -11.88 3.53
CA THR A 261 4.46 -11.54 2.23
C THR A 261 4.69 -10.04 2.08
N ALA A 262 5.68 -9.67 1.28
CA ALA A 262 5.98 -8.26 0.98
C ALA A 262 4.80 -7.51 0.36
N GLN A 263 3.91 -8.20 -0.37
CA GLN A 263 2.70 -7.59 -0.89
C GLN A 263 1.75 -7.17 0.23
N ARG A 264 1.53 -8.02 1.24
CA ARG A 264 0.62 -7.72 2.36
C ARG A 264 1.14 -6.54 3.19
N VAL A 265 2.45 -6.48 3.39
CA VAL A 265 3.14 -5.32 3.99
C VAL A 265 2.87 -4.05 3.18
N ARG A 266 3.05 -4.09 1.85
CA ARG A 266 2.87 -2.92 0.98
C ARG A 266 1.41 -2.49 0.85
N VAL A 267 0.45 -3.41 1.00
CA VAL A 267 -0.97 -3.07 1.11
C VAL A 267 -1.25 -2.31 2.41
N ALA A 268 -0.72 -2.76 3.56
CA ALA A 268 -0.83 -1.96 4.78
C ALA A 268 -0.12 -0.61 4.62
N ALA A 269 1.04 -0.55 3.96
CA ALA A 269 1.73 0.72 3.70
C ALA A 269 0.91 1.65 2.79
N HIS A 270 0.23 1.14 1.77
CA HIS A 270 -0.70 1.88 0.91
C HIS A 270 -1.83 2.49 1.75
N GLU A 271 -2.46 1.69 2.60
CA GLU A 271 -3.55 2.17 3.45
C GLU A 271 -3.06 3.20 4.49
N ILE A 272 -1.87 3.02 5.07
CA ILE A 272 -1.25 4.04 5.94
C ILE A 272 -1.01 5.35 5.16
N ALA A 273 -0.61 5.28 3.89
CA ALA A 273 -0.39 6.47 3.07
C ALA A 273 -1.67 7.30 2.88
N HIS A 274 -2.82 6.66 2.73
CA HIS A 274 -4.12 7.35 2.75
C HIS A 274 -4.36 8.05 4.08
N VAL A 275 -4.12 7.38 5.21
CA VAL A 275 -4.27 7.99 6.53
C VAL A 275 -3.34 9.19 6.71
N LEU A 276 -2.12 9.13 6.17
CA LEU A 276 -1.14 10.21 6.21
C LEU A 276 -1.50 11.41 5.33
N GLY A 277 -2.56 11.32 4.52
CA GLY A 277 -3.09 12.45 3.75
C GLY A 277 -3.09 12.25 2.24
N PHE A 278 -2.69 11.10 1.72
CA PHE A 278 -2.83 10.79 0.29
C PHE A 278 -4.30 10.68 -0.10
N SER A 279 -4.91 11.82 -0.43
CA SER A 279 -6.31 11.91 -0.83
C SER A 279 -6.55 13.09 -1.74
N VAL A 280 -7.55 12.96 -2.63
CA VAL A 280 -7.96 14.07 -3.52
C VAL A 280 -8.37 15.31 -2.72
N SER A 281 -9.05 15.12 -1.58
CA SER A 281 -9.50 16.23 -0.72
C SER A 281 -8.31 17.03 -0.17
N GLU A 282 -7.26 16.36 0.31
CA GLU A 282 -6.03 17.06 0.75
C GLU A 282 -5.29 17.70 -0.41
N MET A 283 -5.19 17.02 -1.55
CA MET A 283 -4.58 17.56 -2.75
C MET A 283 -5.26 18.85 -3.22
N ASP A 284 -6.59 18.92 -3.14
CA ASP A 284 -7.35 20.13 -3.48
C ASP A 284 -7.16 21.24 -2.45
N ARG A 285 -7.27 20.90 -1.15
CA ARG A 285 -7.04 21.83 -0.03
C ARG A 285 -5.66 22.50 -0.12
N LEU A 286 -4.64 21.73 -0.49
CA LEU A 286 -3.26 22.18 -0.65
C LEU A 286 -2.96 22.75 -2.06
N LYS A 287 -3.96 22.82 -2.94
CA LYS A 287 -3.86 23.34 -4.32
C LYS A 287 -2.77 22.64 -5.15
N MET A 288 -2.62 21.33 -4.95
CA MET A 288 -1.61 20.50 -5.61
C MET A 288 -2.10 19.96 -6.96
N ILE A 289 -3.40 20.00 -7.24
CA ILE A 289 -4.00 19.42 -8.46
C ILE A 289 -4.34 20.46 -9.52
N LYS A 290 -4.29 20.03 -10.78
CA LYS A 290 -4.61 20.84 -11.96
C LYS A 290 -5.36 20.02 -13.01
N ASP A 291 -6.40 20.61 -13.58
CA ASP A 291 -7.07 20.14 -14.80
C ASP A 291 -6.14 20.34 -16.01
N VAL A 292 -5.82 19.27 -16.74
CA VAL A 292 -4.94 19.32 -17.93
C VAL A 292 -5.69 19.05 -19.23
N GLY A 293 -7.01 19.20 -19.20
CA GLY A 293 -7.88 18.91 -20.35
C GLY A 293 -7.98 17.41 -20.66
N PRO A 294 -8.63 17.06 -21.77
CA PRO A 294 -8.78 15.67 -22.20
C PRO A 294 -7.43 15.09 -22.66
N LEU A 295 -6.93 14.05 -21.99
CA LEU A 295 -5.74 13.33 -22.40
C LEU A 295 -6.11 12.08 -23.19
N ARG A 296 -5.41 11.84 -24.32
CA ARG A 296 -5.47 10.59 -25.11
C ARG A 296 -6.91 10.22 -25.50
N ASN A 297 -7.61 11.17 -26.13
CA ASN A 297 -8.98 11.02 -26.63
C ASN A 297 -10.04 10.68 -25.57
N LYS A 298 -9.75 10.93 -24.28
CA LYS A 298 -10.78 10.91 -23.24
C LYS A 298 -11.73 12.08 -23.45
N GLU A 299 -13.03 11.87 -23.36
CA GLU A 299 -14.01 12.98 -23.39
C GLU A 299 -13.92 13.86 -22.15
N ARG A 300 -13.53 13.28 -21.02
CA ARG A 300 -13.41 13.97 -19.73
C ARG A 300 -12.02 14.55 -19.53
N LYS A 301 -11.97 15.68 -18.83
CA LYS A 301 -10.73 16.28 -18.38
C LYS A 301 -9.99 15.32 -17.45
N SER A 302 -8.70 15.16 -17.67
CA SER A 302 -7.81 14.48 -16.74
C SER A 302 -7.27 15.49 -15.72
N VAL A 303 -7.05 15.02 -14.50
CA VAL A 303 -6.47 15.80 -13.41
C VAL A 303 -5.10 15.25 -13.10
N THR A 304 -4.15 16.14 -12.85
CA THR A 304 -2.78 15.78 -12.46
C THR A 304 -2.41 16.43 -11.14
N VAL A 305 -1.56 15.77 -10.35
CA VAL A 305 -0.82 16.42 -9.25
C VAL A 305 0.39 17.13 -9.86
N SER A 306 0.38 18.45 -9.74
CA SER A 306 1.29 19.38 -10.42
C SER A 306 2.15 20.19 -9.45
N SER A 307 2.14 19.82 -8.16
CA SER A 307 3.01 20.37 -7.13
C SER A 307 4.49 20.15 -7.44
N SER A 308 5.36 20.97 -6.84
CA SER A 308 6.73 21.18 -7.31
C SER A 308 7.58 19.91 -7.35
N ASN A 309 7.62 19.14 -6.26
CA ASN A 309 8.39 17.90 -6.17
C ASN A 309 7.74 16.83 -7.05
N THR A 310 6.42 16.69 -7.00
CA THR A 310 5.69 15.67 -7.75
C THR A 310 5.88 15.84 -9.26
N LEU A 311 5.76 17.07 -9.77
CA LEU A 311 6.01 17.39 -11.17
C LEU A 311 7.46 17.06 -11.57
N ARG A 312 8.43 17.43 -10.74
CA ARG A 312 9.85 17.17 -10.97
C ARG A 312 10.13 15.67 -11.06
N GLU A 313 9.69 14.90 -10.07
CA GLU A 313 9.92 13.45 -10.06
C GLU A 313 9.13 12.75 -11.17
N THR A 314 7.96 13.25 -11.56
CA THR A 314 7.22 12.75 -12.72
C THR A 314 8.01 12.92 -14.02
N ARG A 315 8.53 14.12 -14.28
CA ARG A 315 9.36 14.41 -15.46
C ARG A 315 10.59 13.52 -15.50
N SER A 316 11.26 13.37 -14.36
CA SER A 316 12.45 12.51 -14.22
C SER A 316 12.10 11.04 -14.44
N HIS A 317 11.03 10.53 -13.81
CA HIS A 317 10.64 9.13 -13.85
C HIS A 317 10.28 8.66 -15.27
N TYR A 318 9.54 9.48 -16.02
CA TYR A 318 9.11 9.15 -17.38
C TYR A 318 10.02 9.72 -18.48
N ASN A 319 11.09 10.42 -18.11
CA ASN A 319 11.94 11.19 -19.04
C ASN A 319 11.10 12.08 -19.99
N CYS A 320 10.13 12.81 -19.43
CA CYS A 320 9.13 13.54 -20.19
C CYS A 320 8.94 14.96 -19.63
N ASN A 321 9.73 15.91 -20.14
CA ASN A 321 9.74 17.30 -19.63
C ASN A 321 8.49 18.11 -19.95
N THR A 322 7.67 17.66 -20.90
CA THR A 322 6.44 18.35 -21.32
C THR A 322 5.23 17.97 -20.48
N THR A 323 5.31 16.95 -19.62
CA THR A 323 4.20 16.61 -18.72
C THR A 323 3.92 17.75 -17.74
N GLU A 324 2.64 17.93 -17.44
CA GLU A 324 2.13 18.95 -16.50
C GLU A 324 1.95 18.42 -15.07
N GLY A 325 2.14 17.11 -14.85
CA GLY A 325 2.07 16.49 -13.53
C GLY A 325 1.86 14.98 -13.58
N MET A 326 1.68 14.37 -12.41
CA MET A 326 1.32 12.96 -12.29
C MET A 326 -0.20 12.78 -12.38
N GLU A 327 -0.68 12.02 -13.36
CA GLU A 327 -2.11 11.80 -13.56
C GLU A 327 -2.75 11.01 -12.41
N LEU A 328 -3.89 11.50 -11.93
CA LEU A 328 -4.73 10.83 -10.94
C LEU A 328 -5.69 9.85 -11.60
N GLU A 329 -6.12 8.85 -10.84
CA GLU A 329 -7.05 7.84 -11.31
C GLU A 329 -8.46 8.41 -11.48
N ASP A 330 -9.06 8.15 -12.64
CA ASP A 330 -10.33 8.72 -13.09
C ASP A 330 -11.34 7.66 -13.57
N GLN A 331 -10.99 6.38 -13.36
CA GLN A 331 -11.82 5.24 -13.74
C GLN A 331 -12.13 4.38 -12.52
N THR A 332 -13.42 4.10 -12.33
CA THR A 332 -13.86 3.11 -11.34
C THR A 332 -13.30 1.75 -11.71
N VAL A 333 -12.83 1.00 -10.71
CA VAL A 333 -12.63 -0.43 -10.90
C VAL A 333 -14.03 -1.08 -11.02
N PRO A 334 -14.32 -1.86 -12.08
CA PRO A 334 -15.64 -2.45 -12.26
C PRO A 334 -16.05 -3.26 -11.04
N ARG A 335 -17.16 -2.87 -10.40
CA ARG A 335 -17.80 -3.66 -9.36
C ARG A 335 -18.38 -4.90 -10.03
N GLY A 336 -18.04 -6.09 -9.53
CA GLY A 336 -18.92 -7.24 -9.77
C GLY A 336 -20.30 -6.87 -9.25
N HIS A 337 -21.31 -6.90 -10.11
CA HIS A 337 -22.70 -6.76 -9.66
C HIS A 337 -22.98 -7.86 -8.65
N ASN A 338 -23.26 -7.50 -7.39
CA ASN A 338 -24.10 -8.22 -6.40
C ASN A 338 -23.94 -7.64 -4.98
N VAL A 339 -24.10 -6.34 -4.80
CA VAL A 339 -24.53 -5.80 -3.50
C VAL A 339 -25.69 -4.86 -3.78
N ALA A 340 -26.90 -5.40 -3.70
CA ALA A 340 -28.11 -4.59 -3.76
C ALA A 340 -28.03 -3.55 -2.64
N ARG A 341 -28.21 -2.26 -2.99
CA ARG A 341 -28.46 -1.21 -2.00
C ARG A 341 -29.71 -1.61 -1.20
N PRO A 342 -29.65 -1.73 0.14
CA PRO A 342 -30.86 -1.83 0.93
C PRO A 342 -31.67 -0.54 0.72
N ARG A 343 -32.88 -0.66 0.19
CA ARG A 343 -33.83 0.45 0.19
C ARG A 343 -34.23 0.71 1.64
N PRO A 344 -34.23 1.96 2.12
CA PRO A 344 -34.74 2.25 3.45
C PRO A 344 -36.21 1.85 3.53
N ALA A 345 -36.55 1.10 4.57
CA ALA A 345 -37.93 0.70 4.86
C ALA A 345 -38.74 1.97 5.16
N ALA A 346 -39.63 2.34 4.23
CA ALA A 346 -40.65 3.33 4.51
C ALA A 346 -41.72 2.69 5.41
N GLY A 347 -41.67 3.01 6.70
CA GLY A 347 -42.76 2.79 7.64
C GLY A 347 -43.77 3.92 7.57
N GLY A 348 -45.06 3.59 7.44
CA GLY A 348 -46.18 4.53 7.57
C GLY A 348 -47.48 3.96 7.00
N PRO A 349 -48.60 3.97 7.74
CA PRO A 349 -49.66 2.97 7.59
C PRO A 349 -50.82 3.42 6.68
N GLY A 350 -51.49 2.44 6.07
CA GLY A 350 -52.89 2.60 5.67
C GLY A 350 -53.23 2.14 4.25
N GLY A 351 -54.33 1.39 4.15
CA GLY A 351 -55.19 1.42 2.97
C GLY A 351 -55.14 0.19 2.08
N LEU A 352 -55.92 -0.83 2.45
CA LEU A 352 -56.48 -1.83 1.54
C LEU A 352 -57.06 -1.16 0.28
N ARG A 353 -56.65 -1.63 -0.92
CA ARG A 353 -57.46 -1.56 -2.16
C ARG A 353 -56.91 -2.53 -3.21
N ALA A 354 -57.64 -3.63 -3.42
CA ALA A 354 -57.75 -4.27 -4.74
C ALA A 354 -58.89 -3.56 -5.48
N PRO A 355 -58.78 -3.33 -6.82
CA PRO A 355 -59.20 -4.31 -7.82
C PRO A 355 -58.26 -4.26 -9.07
N GLY A 356 -58.33 -5.07 -10.11
CA GLY A 356 -59.29 -6.02 -10.63
C GLY A 356 -58.82 -6.46 -12.02
N LEU A 357 -59.28 -7.62 -12.45
CA LEU A 357 -58.97 -8.31 -13.69
C LEU A 357 -59.25 -7.49 -14.97
N ARG A 358 -58.35 -7.59 -15.96
CA ARG A 358 -58.71 -7.65 -17.39
C ARG A 358 -57.68 -8.50 -18.14
N GLY A 359 -58.17 -9.58 -18.76
CA GLY A 359 -57.40 -10.47 -19.63
C GLY A 359 -57.33 -9.99 -21.07
N GLY A 360 -56.40 -10.58 -21.84
CA GLY A 360 -56.27 -10.42 -23.28
C GLY A 360 -55.03 -11.12 -23.83
N LEU A 361 -55.27 -12.17 -24.62
CA LEU A 361 -54.37 -13.19 -25.19
C LEU A 361 -53.22 -12.70 -26.11
N LEU A 362 -52.11 -13.45 -26.01
CA LEU A 362 -51.23 -14.08 -27.05
C LEU A 362 -50.61 -13.25 -28.19
N ASN A 363 -49.27 -13.24 -28.25
CA ASN A 363 -48.43 -13.82 -29.33
C ASN A 363 -46.92 -13.64 -29.00
N GLY A 364 -46.12 -14.71 -29.11
CA GLY A 364 -44.63 -14.71 -28.89
C GLY A 364 -43.84 -14.15 -30.09
N PRO A 365 -42.53 -14.46 -30.30
CA PRO A 365 -41.56 -15.23 -29.50
C PRO A 365 -40.23 -14.46 -29.22
N LEU A 366 -39.37 -15.04 -28.35
CA LEU A 366 -37.95 -14.67 -28.15
C LEU A 366 -37.16 -14.80 -29.46
N PRO A 367 -36.08 -14.00 -29.66
CA PRO A 367 -34.73 -14.60 -29.68
C PRO A 367 -33.60 -13.58 -29.26
N PRO A 368 -32.30 -13.75 -29.62
CA PRO A 368 -31.20 -14.04 -28.70
C PRO A 368 -30.13 -12.90 -28.70
N ASN A 369 -28.97 -13.09 -28.05
CA ASN A 369 -27.65 -12.92 -28.70
C ASN A 369 -26.46 -12.90 -27.72
N SER A 370 -25.57 -13.87 -27.93
CA SER A 370 -24.11 -13.78 -27.71
C SER A 370 -23.50 -12.77 -28.70
N PRO A 371 -22.39 -12.07 -28.38
CA PRO A 371 -21.70 -11.25 -29.36
C PRO A 371 -20.80 -12.09 -30.30
N PRO A 372 -20.65 -11.68 -31.57
CA PRO A 372 -20.02 -12.48 -32.61
C PRO A 372 -18.50 -12.24 -32.68
N GLY A 373 -17.77 -13.29 -33.06
CA GLY A 373 -16.44 -13.16 -33.64
C GLY A 373 -16.52 -12.60 -35.05
N PHE A 374 -15.60 -11.71 -35.40
CA PHE A 374 -15.42 -11.25 -36.77
C PHE A 374 -14.04 -11.62 -37.29
N ARG A 375 -14.05 -12.46 -38.33
CA ARG A 375 -12.95 -12.75 -39.24
C ARG A 375 -12.63 -11.51 -40.08
N GLY A 376 -11.38 -11.47 -40.53
CA GLY A 376 -10.76 -10.34 -41.21
C GLY A 376 -11.37 -9.98 -42.56
N ASN A 377 -11.06 -8.76 -42.97
CA ASN A 377 -10.96 -8.41 -44.36
C ASN A 377 -9.59 -7.79 -44.61
N VAL A 378 -8.95 -8.34 -45.64
CA VAL A 378 -7.64 -7.99 -46.17
C VAL A 378 -7.81 -6.73 -47.00
N GLU A 379 -7.08 -5.68 -46.67
CA GLU A 379 -6.76 -4.64 -47.65
C GLU A 379 -5.27 -4.34 -47.59
N ARG A 380 -4.60 -4.70 -48.69
CA ARG A 380 -3.17 -4.49 -48.92
C ARG A 380 -2.92 -3.00 -49.13
N ARG A 381 -2.09 -2.40 -48.28
CA ARG A 381 -1.18 -1.33 -48.72
C ARG A 381 0.22 -1.62 -48.19
N GLY A 382 1.14 -1.76 -49.13
CA GLY A 382 2.53 -2.11 -48.91
C GLY A 382 3.27 -1.04 -48.12
N GLY A 383 4.07 -1.50 -47.16
CA GLY A 383 5.06 -0.74 -46.43
C GLY A 383 6.13 -1.72 -45.98
N ILE A 384 7.29 -1.61 -46.61
CA ILE A 384 8.44 -2.51 -46.53
C ILE A 384 8.93 -2.64 -45.07
N LEU A 385 8.95 -3.87 -44.54
CA LEU A 385 9.72 -4.23 -43.35
C LEU A 385 11.20 -4.37 -43.75
N ARG A 386 12.06 -3.49 -43.25
CA ARG A 386 13.50 -3.76 -43.16
C ARG A 386 13.84 -4.10 -41.71
N GLY A 387 14.29 -5.34 -41.51
CA GLY A 387 14.97 -5.79 -40.31
C GLY A 387 16.33 -5.11 -40.13
N PRO A 388 16.97 -5.31 -38.97
CA PRO A 388 18.06 -4.51 -38.48
C PRO A 388 19.37 -4.85 -39.19
N THR A 389 20.06 -3.84 -39.69
CA THR A 389 21.48 -3.93 -40.04
C THR A 389 22.32 -3.55 -38.83
N ASP A 390 23.10 -4.52 -38.37
CA ASP A 390 24.29 -4.31 -37.54
C ASP A 390 25.18 -3.23 -38.12
N THR A 391 25.67 -2.34 -37.25
CA THR A 391 27.09 -1.96 -37.09
C THR A 391 27.16 -0.66 -36.28
N GLN A 392 27.68 -0.72 -35.05
CA GLN A 392 28.66 0.27 -34.56
C GLN A 392 29.27 -0.16 -33.22
N SER A 393 30.54 -0.61 -33.34
CA SER A 393 31.69 -0.30 -32.49
C SER A 393 31.47 -0.17 -30.97
N LEU A 394 31.80 -1.24 -30.24
CA LEU A 394 32.21 -1.17 -28.84
C LEU A 394 33.50 -0.35 -28.72
N ARG A 395 33.47 0.71 -27.90
CA ARG A 395 34.66 1.24 -27.22
C ARG A 395 34.53 0.98 -25.73
N THR A 396 35.40 0.11 -25.22
CA THR A 396 35.68 -0.16 -23.81
C THR A 396 36.48 0.98 -23.19
N PRO A 397 36.24 1.36 -21.93
CA PRO A 397 37.22 2.03 -21.07
C PRO A 397 38.12 1.00 -20.35
N PRO A 398 39.37 1.35 -20.01
CA PRO A 398 40.38 0.41 -19.54
C PRO A 398 40.21 0.04 -18.06
N GLY A 399 40.55 -1.21 -17.76
CA GLY A 399 40.51 -1.79 -16.41
C GLY A 399 41.62 -1.28 -15.50
N THR A 400 41.29 -1.22 -14.21
CA THR A 400 42.25 -1.15 -13.11
C THR A 400 42.22 -2.47 -12.35
N GLY A 401 43.40 -3.08 -12.22
CA GLY A 401 43.60 -4.46 -11.81
C GLY A 401 43.25 -4.76 -10.36
N LEU A 402 42.69 -5.95 -10.17
CA LEU A 402 42.58 -6.65 -8.90
C LEU A 402 43.99 -7.11 -8.47
N ARG A 403 44.44 -6.67 -7.29
CA ARG A 403 45.47 -7.35 -6.49
C ARG A 403 44.86 -7.75 -5.16
N ASN A 404 45.04 -9.01 -4.78
CA ASN A 404 44.95 -9.55 -3.41
C ASN A 404 46.13 -10.52 -3.25
N PRO A 405 46.59 -10.88 -2.02
CA PRO A 405 46.55 -10.21 -0.71
C PRO A 405 47.96 -10.21 -0.04
N PRO A 406 48.09 -9.97 1.29
CA PRO A 406 48.52 -11.13 2.08
C PRO A 406 47.79 -11.33 3.42
N SER A 407 47.74 -12.62 3.74
CA SER A 407 47.44 -13.31 5.00
C SER A 407 48.01 -12.67 6.27
N THR A 408 47.17 -12.53 7.30
CA THR A 408 47.57 -12.67 8.72
C THR A 408 46.46 -13.36 9.53
N ASN A 409 46.85 -14.40 10.26
CA ASN A 409 46.03 -15.27 11.12
C ASN A 409 45.40 -14.55 12.33
N PRO A 410 44.37 -15.15 12.97
CA PRO A 410 43.61 -14.54 14.05
C PRO A 410 44.26 -14.74 15.41
N ALA A 411 44.37 -13.66 16.20
CA ALA A 411 44.62 -13.72 17.63
C ALA A 411 43.29 -13.55 18.37
N GLY A 412 42.96 -14.52 19.23
CA GLY A 412 41.70 -14.57 19.96
C GLY A 412 41.57 -13.49 21.02
N THR A 413 40.33 -13.06 21.23
CA THR A 413 39.89 -12.41 22.46
C THR A 413 38.49 -12.89 22.79
N ASN A 414 38.37 -13.45 23.99
CA ASN A 414 37.17 -13.98 24.62
C ASN A 414 36.06 -12.92 24.70
N ALA A 415 34.85 -13.28 24.26
CA ALA A 415 33.63 -12.57 24.63
C ALA A 415 32.66 -13.56 25.30
N VAL A 416 32.39 -13.26 26.56
CA VAL A 416 31.63 -14.03 27.54
C VAL A 416 30.16 -14.18 27.12
N ILE A 417 29.66 -15.42 27.15
CA ILE A 417 28.24 -15.74 26.98
C ILE A 417 27.53 -15.49 28.31
N HIS A 418 26.66 -14.47 28.36
CA HIS A 418 25.71 -14.31 29.45
C HIS A 418 24.43 -15.11 29.16
N PRO A 419 23.95 -15.96 30.08
CA PRO A 419 22.67 -16.65 29.94
C PRO A 419 21.54 -15.69 30.30
N VAL A 420 20.61 -15.42 29.37
CA VAL A 420 19.39 -14.65 29.70
C VAL A 420 18.29 -15.61 30.10
N GLN A 421 17.83 -15.42 31.33
CA GLN A 421 16.79 -16.16 32.03
C GLN A 421 15.44 -16.15 31.30
N ARG A 422 14.72 -17.28 31.38
CA ARG A 422 13.28 -17.34 31.17
C ARG A 422 12.59 -16.54 32.28
N ASN A 423 11.90 -15.46 31.91
CA ASN A 423 10.88 -14.85 32.75
C ASN A 423 9.51 -15.06 32.11
N SER A 424 8.70 -15.88 32.79
CA SER A 424 7.26 -15.98 32.66
C SER A 424 6.60 -14.81 33.42
N ALA A 425 5.86 -13.94 32.74
CA ALA A 425 4.88 -13.04 33.36
C ALA A 425 3.89 -12.45 32.34
N GLY A 426 2.59 -12.65 32.60
CA GLY A 426 1.54 -11.63 32.49
C GLY A 426 1.02 -11.21 31.11
N ALA A 427 -0.23 -11.58 30.81
CA ALA A 427 -1.04 -10.98 29.75
C ALA A 427 -1.38 -9.51 30.03
N GLY A 428 -1.29 -8.65 29.01
CA GLY A 428 -1.75 -7.26 29.05
C GLY A 428 -1.18 -6.40 27.91
N ALA A 429 -2.03 -6.04 26.95
CA ALA A 429 -1.87 -5.02 25.89
C ALA A 429 -0.54 -4.98 25.12
N ALA A 430 -0.56 -5.45 23.86
CA ALA A 430 0.51 -5.23 22.89
C ALA A 430 0.64 -3.73 22.57
N ALA A 431 1.52 -3.05 23.30
CA ALA A 431 1.89 -1.66 23.09
C ALA A 431 3.22 -1.55 22.34
N LEU A 432 3.19 -0.74 21.28
CA LEU A 432 4.29 -0.05 20.61
C LEU A 432 5.27 -0.86 19.73
N LEU A 433 5.13 -0.64 18.42
CA LEU A 433 6.21 -0.72 17.43
C LEU A 433 6.78 0.67 17.13
N ALA A 434 7.18 1.38 18.18
CA ALA A 434 8.01 2.57 18.05
C ALA A 434 9.19 2.42 19.01
N GLU A 435 10.42 2.50 18.48
CA GLU A 435 11.59 2.86 19.28
C GLU A 435 11.33 4.29 19.79
N VAL A 436 10.75 4.39 20.98
CA VAL A 436 10.54 5.67 21.67
C VAL A 436 11.81 5.97 22.44
N GLU A 437 12.80 6.53 21.75
CA GLU A 437 13.81 7.34 22.42
C GLU A 437 13.33 8.80 22.43
N GLU A 438 13.40 9.42 23.61
CA GLU A 438 12.85 10.73 24.00
C GLU A 438 11.35 10.73 24.35
N THR A 439 11.04 10.36 25.61
CA THR A 439 9.81 10.77 26.26
C THR A 439 9.77 12.30 26.35
N PRO A 440 8.75 12.98 25.79
CA PRO A 440 8.58 14.41 26.02
C PRO A 440 8.29 14.61 27.51
N ASN A 441 9.21 15.25 28.22
CA ASN A 441 9.09 15.61 29.64
C ASN A 441 8.06 16.76 29.86
N SER A 442 6.98 16.79 29.08
CA SER A 442 6.00 17.87 29.08
C SER A 442 4.61 17.30 29.33
N ASN A 443 3.91 17.83 30.33
CA ASN A 443 2.46 17.65 30.52
C ASN A 443 1.62 18.36 29.43
N GLU A 444 2.27 18.87 28.38
CA GLU A 444 1.64 19.50 27.23
C GLU A 444 0.81 18.47 26.44
N LYS A 445 -0.39 18.87 26.03
CA LYS A 445 -1.34 18.05 25.28
C LYS A 445 -1.65 18.73 23.96
N VAL A 446 -1.60 17.96 22.87
CA VAL A 446 -2.00 18.39 21.53
C VAL A 446 -3.30 17.69 21.18
N VAL A 447 -4.38 18.46 21.11
CA VAL A 447 -5.72 17.93 20.87
C VAL A 447 -5.98 17.90 19.37
N ALA A 448 -6.19 16.70 18.83
CA ALA A 448 -6.62 16.53 17.45
C ALA A 448 -8.13 16.82 17.31
N VAL A 449 -8.54 17.26 16.13
CA VAL A 449 -9.94 17.59 15.81
C VAL A 449 -10.45 16.60 14.78
N GLU A 450 -11.64 16.05 15.03
CA GLU A 450 -12.29 15.11 14.11
C GLU A 450 -12.39 15.74 12.71
N LYS A 451 -11.98 14.97 11.70
CA LYS A 451 -12.01 15.38 10.31
C LYS A 451 -13.41 15.12 9.75
N HIS A 452 -14.22 16.16 9.61
CA HIS A 452 -15.42 16.08 8.77
C HIS A 452 -14.96 16.08 7.31
N MET A 453 -15.11 14.94 6.65
CA MET A 453 -14.58 14.72 5.32
C MET A 453 -15.57 15.28 4.29
N ASP A 454 -15.28 16.48 3.79
CA ASP A 454 -16.02 17.07 2.68
C ASP A 454 -15.43 16.54 1.37
N ILE A 455 -16.09 15.52 0.81
CA ILE A 455 -15.94 15.23 -0.62
C ILE A 455 -17.17 15.79 -1.32
N GLY A 456 -17.10 17.09 -1.61
CA GLY A 456 -17.82 17.67 -2.74
C GLY A 456 -17.60 16.75 -3.95
N LYS A 457 -18.69 16.12 -4.39
CA LYS A 457 -18.73 15.06 -5.41
C LYS A 457 -18.25 15.59 -6.76
N LYS A 458 -16.95 15.76 -6.94
CA LYS A 458 -16.38 16.23 -8.20
C LYS A 458 -15.68 15.10 -8.96
N ASN A 459 -16.29 14.75 -10.08
CA ASN A 459 -15.63 14.31 -11.31
C ASN A 459 -15.03 12.89 -11.39
N ASN A 460 -15.53 11.89 -10.65
CA ASN A 460 -15.01 10.51 -10.74
C ASN A 460 -13.49 10.40 -10.54
N LEU A 461 -12.92 11.28 -9.70
CA LEU A 461 -11.51 11.28 -9.35
C LEU A 461 -11.31 10.40 -8.12
N PHE A 462 -10.26 9.58 -8.13
CA PHE A 462 -9.90 8.68 -7.05
C PHE A 462 -8.56 9.09 -6.44
N SER A 463 -8.39 8.81 -5.16
CA SER A 463 -7.20 9.12 -4.37
C SER A 463 -6.02 8.22 -4.71
N HIS A 464 -5.73 8.02 -5.99
CA HIS A 464 -4.77 7.06 -6.50
C HIS A 464 -4.05 7.62 -7.72
N TRP A 465 -2.82 7.17 -7.96
CA TRP A 465 -2.19 7.38 -9.24
C TRP A 465 -2.91 6.61 -10.34
N LYS A 466 -2.98 7.22 -11.53
CA LYS A 466 -3.54 6.57 -12.71
C LYS A 466 -2.80 5.26 -12.96
N ARG A 467 -3.51 4.13 -12.85
CA ARG A 467 -2.90 2.80 -12.95
C ARG A 467 -2.15 2.58 -14.25
N ARG A 468 -2.61 3.19 -15.35
CA ARG A 468 -1.92 3.13 -16.65
C ARG A 468 -0.47 3.62 -16.56
N ASN A 469 -0.22 4.66 -15.77
CA ASN A 469 1.08 5.32 -15.69
C ASN A 469 1.92 4.71 -14.54
N ALA A 470 1.26 4.17 -13.51
CA ALA A 470 1.87 3.74 -12.25
C ALA A 470 1.44 2.32 -11.82
N LYS A 471 1.37 1.35 -12.75
CA LYS A 471 0.69 0.04 -12.60
C LYS A 471 1.04 -0.78 -11.34
N ASP A 472 2.20 -0.56 -10.74
CA ASP A 472 2.64 -1.25 -9.53
C ASP A 472 3.29 -0.30 -8.51
N GLU A 473 3.01 0.99 -8.65
CA GLU A 473 3.40 2.00 -7.65
C GLU A 473 2.55 1.82 -6.38
N LEU A 474 3.11 2.19 -5.22
CA LEU A 474 2.47 2.09 -3.92
C LEU A 474 1.03 2.63 -3.94
N MET A 475 0.78 3.79 -4.54
CA MET A 475 -0.52 4.48 -4.55
C MET A 475 -1.35 4.26 -5.81
N ALA A 476 -1.13 3.15 -6.53
CA ALA A 476 -2.10 2.70 -7.53
C ALA A 476 -3.28 1.99 -6.86
N GLY A 477 -4.52 2.29 -7.26
CA GLY A 477 -5.73 1.73 -6.61
C GLY A 477 -5.98 0.23 -6.79
N VAL A 478 -5.12 -0.44 -7.55
CA VAL A 478 -5.07 -1.90 -7.63
C VAL A 478 -3.64 -2.32 -7.28
N VAL A 479 -3.39 -2.67 -6.01
CA VAL A 479 -2.04 -2.94 -5.52
C VAL A 479 -1.63 -4.36 -5.91
N GLY A 480 -0.72 -4.43 -6.88
CA GLY A 480 0.03 -5.63 -7.25
C GLY A 480 1.33 -5.69 -6.45
N ALA A 481 2.44 -5.26 -7.05
CA ALA A 481 3.71 -5.24 -6.34
C ALA A 481 3.84 -4.10 -5.31
N GLY A 482 3.26 -2.92 -5.55
CA GLY A 482 3.17 -1.81 -4.59
C GLY A 482 4.50 -1.12 -4.24
N TYR A 483 5.35 -0.83 -5.23
CA TYR A 483 6.65 -0.19 -5.03
C TYR A 483 6.51 1.25 -4.52
N TYR A 484 7.17 1.58 -3.41
CA TYR A 484 7.27 2.94 -2.89
C TYR A 484 8.27 3.73 -3.74
N THR A 485 7.78 4.53 -4.69
CA THR A 485 8.65 5.25 -5.64
C THR A 485 8.86 6.72 -5.27
N ALA A 486 9.74 7.38 -6.03
CA ALA A 486 9.95 8.83 -5.96
C ALA A 486 8.66 9.64 -6.18
N LEU A 487 7.67 9.10 -6.92
CA LEU A 487 6.40 9.80 -7.18
C LEU A 487 5.61 10.01 -5.88
N THR A 488 5.38 8.95 -5.12
CA THR A 488 4.66 9.03 -3.84
C THR A 488 5.48 9.76 -2.77
N MET A 489 6.80 9.57 -2.74
CA MET A 489 7.66 10.35 -1.82
C MET A 489 7.61 11.84 -2.12
N ALA A 490 7.58 12.22 -3.40
CA ALA A 490 7.48 13.62 -3.81
C ALA A 490 6.14 14.24 -3.46
N PHE A 491 5.05 13.49 -3.56
CA PHE A 491 3.75 13.91 -3.06
C PHE A 491 3.81 14.25 -1.56
N PHE A 492 4.36 13.35 -0.74
CA PHE A 492 4.50 13.61 0.70
C PHE A 492 5.43 14.78 1.02
N ALA A 493 6.44 15.04 0.19
CA ALA A 493 7.33 16.18 0.35
C ALA A 493 6.70 17.52 -0.05
N ASP A 494 5.63 17.50 -0.84
CA ASP A 494 4.86 18.70 -1.22
C ASP A 494 3.74 19.04 -0.20
N MET A 495 3.43 18.15 0.75
CA MET A 495 2.49 18.37 1.87
C MET A 495 3.19 18.97 3.09
#